data_AF-A0A2I3CFZ6-F1
#
_entry.id   AF-A0A2I3CFZ6-F1
#
_cell.length_a   1.000
_cell.length_b   1.000
_cell.length_c   1.000
_cell.angle_alpha   90.00
_cell.angle_beta   90.00
_cell.angle_gamma   90.00
#
_symmetry.space_group_name_H-M   'P 1'
#
loop_
_entity.id
_entity.type
_entity.pdbx_description
1 polymer ?
#
loop_
_entity_poly.entity_id
_entity_poly.type
_entity_poly.pdbx_seq_one_letter_code
_entity_poly.pdbx_strand_id
1 'polypeptide(L)'
;MWGKFWRRLLKDPYLMTRLPHSVEPKIVHKPNPTLENPDNRDTCYIAKWREFNDDGEYKYKTVVRSISKYGKLAAYMQTKKALLEAHKDNLEILTFMGRLNSIDLK
;
A
#
# COMPACT_ATOMS: atom_id res chain seq x y z
N MET A 1 8.90 -5.03 24.41
CA MET A 1 8.81 -6.49 24.19
C MET A 1 7.63 -6.76 23.22
N TRP A 2 7.75 -7.65 22.23
CA TRP A 2 6.78 -7.83 21.12
C TRP A 2 5.37 -8.33 21.51
N GLY A 3 5.13 -8.61 22.80
CA GLY A 3 3.81 -8.90 23.35
C GLY A 3 3.07 -10.02 22.60
N LYS A 4 1.80 -9.79 22.28
CA LYS A 4 0.93 -10.75 21.58
C LYS A 4 1.43 -11.15 20.18
N PHE A 5 2.30 -10.35 19.55
CA PHE A 5 2.83 -10.64 18.22
C PHE A 5 4.02 -11.60 18.21
N TRP A 6 4.61 -11.90 19.38
CA TRP A 6 5.79 -12.76 19.48
C TRP A 6 5.56 -14.15 18.90
N ARG A 7 4.42 -14.79 19.20
CA ARG A 7 4.06 -16.10 18.65
C ARG A 7 3.99 -16.09 17.11
N ARG A 8 3.47 -15.00 16.54
CA ARG A 8 3.34 -14.84 15.09
C ARG A 8 4.71 -14.68 14.42
N LEU A 9 5.60 -13.92 15.06
CA LEU A 9 6.98 -13.74 14.59
C LEU A 9 7.80 -15.02 14.63
N LEU A 10 7.62 -15.84 15.67
CA LEU A 10 8.28 -17.14 15.76
C LEU A 10 7.78 -18.13 14.68
N LYS A 11 6.50 -18.08 14.33
CA LYS A 11 5.91 -18.91 13.27
C LYS A 11 6.37 -18.49 11.87
N ASP A 12 6.62 -17.20 11.68
CA ASP A 12 6.99 -16.62 10.39
C ASP A 12 8.21 -15.68 10.54
N PRO A 13 9.43 -16.23 10.42
CA PRO A 13 10.66 -15.46 10.56
C PRO A 13 10.80 -14.32 9.53
N TYR A 14 10.13 -14.44 8.38
CA TYR A 14 10.18 -13.44 7.31
C TYR A 14 9.06 -12.40 7.38
N LEU A 15 8.18 -12.45 8.40
CA LEU A 15 7.08 -11.50 8.54
C LEU A 15 7.57 -10.05 8.46
N MET A 16 8.65 -9.72 9.18
CA MET A 16 9.19 -8.36 9.27
C MET A 16 9.72 -7.83 7.94
N THR A 17 10.27 -8.69 7.08
CA THR A 17 10.76 -8.30 5.74
C THR A 17 9.63 -8.19 4.73
N ARG A 18 8.48 -8.80 5.02
CA ARG A 18 7.27 -8.76 4.18
C ARG A 18 6.35 -7.59 4.49
N LEU A 19 6.29 -7.17 5.76
CA LEU A 19 5.48 -6.05 6.20
C LEU A 19 5.88 -4.76 5.47
N PRO A 20 4.90 -3.95 5.02
CA PRO A 20 5.20 -2.65 4.43
C PRO A 20 5.86 -1.73 5.47
N HIS A 21 6.71 -0.83 4.99
CA HIS A 21 7.29 0.23 5.81
C HIS A 21 6.27 1.32 6.14
N SER A 22 5.32 1.55 5.24
CA SER A 22 4.23 2.52 5.37
C SER A 22 3.05 2.04 4.55
N VAL A 23 1.85 2.34 5.03
CA VAL A 23 0.57 2.08 4.34
C VAL A 23 0.01 3.34 3.69
N GLU A 24 0.90 4.23 3.24
CA GLU A 24 0.55 5.46 2.53
C GLU A 24 0.71 5.31 1.00
N PRO A 25 -0.28 5.74 0.20
CA PRO A 25 -0.14 5.89 -1.24
C PRO A 25 0.99 6.86 -1.60
N LYS A 26 1.76 6.52 -2.64
CA LYS A 26 2.79 7.40 -3.20
C LYS A 26 2.25 8.17 -4.39
N ILE A 27 2.77 9.36 -4.64
CA ILE A 27 2.47 10.13 -5.86
C ILE A 27 3.47 9.73 -6.95
N VAL A 28 2.98 9.48 -8.15
CA VAL A 28 3.78 9.21 -9.35
C VAL A 28 3.24 9.98 -10.54
N HIS A 29 4.14 10.37 -11.45
CA HIS A 29 3.79 11.03 -12.70
C HIS A 29 3.93 10.03 -13.84
N LYS A 30 2.81 9.60 -14.42
CA LYS A 30 2.79 8.64 -15.51
C LYS A 30 2.73 9.36 -16.86
N PRO A 31 3.56 8.98 -17.85
CA PRO A 31 3.45 9.54 -19.18
C PRO A 31 2.08 9.16 -19.77
N ASN A 32 1.34 10.16 -20.24
CA ASN A 32 0.10 9.99 -20.98
C ASN A 32 0.10 11.00 -22.14
N PRO A 33 0.98 10.77 -23.14
CA PRO A 33 1.14 11.69 -24.26
C PRO A 33 -0.16 11.81 -25.05
N THR A 34 -0.54 13.03 -25.40
CA THR A 34 -1.66 13.32 -26.31
C THR A 34 -1.14 13.91 -27.61
N LEU A 35 -1.97 13.92 -28.66
CA LEU A 35 -1.60 14.53 -29.95
C LEU A 35 -1.24 16.02 -29.81
N GLU A 36 -1.88 16.71 -28.88
CA GLU A 36 -1.64 18.13 -28.58
C GLU A 36 -0.45 18.36 -27.64
N ASN A 37 -0.14 17.39 -26.77
CA ASN A 37 0.94 17.49 -25.81
C ASN A 37 1.70 16.14 -25.66
N PRO A 38 2.81 15.97 -26.41
CA PRO A 38 3.63 14.76 -26.38
C PRO A 38 4.31 14.51 -25.03
N ASP A 39 4.50 15.54 -24.21
CA ASP A 39 5.19 15.44 -22.90
C ASP A 39 4.23 15.32 -21.72
N ASN A 40 2.92 15.14 -21.99
CA ASN A 40 1.92 15.14 -20.93
C ASN A 40 2.16 14.02 -19.92
N ARG A 41 2.08 14.37 -18.63
CA ARG A 41 2.24 13.44 -17.50
C ARG A 41 1.07 13.57 -16.53
N ASP A 42 0.35 12.48 -16.34
CA ASP A 42 -0.72 12.40 -15.37
C ASP A 42 -0.18 12.13 -13.96
N THR A 43 -0.53 13.02 -13.03
CA THR A 43 -0.25 12.81 -11.62
C THR A 43 -1.24 11.80 -11.05
N CYS A 44 -0.73 10.72 -10.47
CA CYS A 44 -1.51 9.60 -9.94
C CYS A 44 -1.06 9.24 -8.53
N TYR A 45 -1.97 8.70 -7.72
CA TYR A 45 -1.62 7.92 -6.54
C TYR A 45 -1.37 6.46 -6.93
N ILE A 46 -0.35 5.85 -6.33
CA ILE A 46 0.02 4.44 -6.50
C ILE A 46 0.18 3.75 -5.15
N ALA A 47 -0.36 2.53 -5.04
CA ALA A 47 -0.05 1.57 -4.00
C ALA A 47 0.47 0.29 -4.64
N LYS A 48 1.52 -0.31 -4.06
CA LYS A 48 2.12 -1.56 -4.53
C LYS A 48 2.42 -2.46 -3.33
N TRP A 49 2.00 -3.71 -3.39
CA TRP A 49 2.25 -4.71 -2.36
C TRP A 49 2.54 -6.08 -2.98
N ARG A 50 2.98 -7.02 -2.14
CA ARG A 50 3.22 -8.42 -2.51
C ARG A 50 2.08 -9.26 -1.96
N GLU A 51 1.50 -10.10 -2.80
CA GLU A 51 0.62 -11.19 -2.36
C GLU A 51 1.37 -12.50 -2.47
N PHE A 52 1.36 -13.26 -1.38
CA PHE A 52 2.03 -14.55 -1.31
C PHE A 52 1.01 -15.67 -1.51
N ASN A 53 1.37 -16.70 -2.26
CA ASN A 53 0.61 -17.96 -2.29
C ASN A 53 1.06 -18.89 -1.14
N ASP A 54 0.37 -20.01 -0.99
CA ASP A 54 0.67 -21.00 0.04
C ASP A 54 2.06 -21.65 -0.13
N ASP A 55 2.56 -21.67 -1.37
CA ASP A 55 3.91 -22.17 -1.72
C ASP A 55 5.04 -21.16 -1.42
N GLY A 56 4.71 -19.96 -0.95
CA GLY A 56 5.68 -18.91 -0.58
C GLY A 56 6.18 -18.06 -1.75
N GLU A 57 5.71 -18.29 -2.97
CA GLU A 57 5.91 -17.39 -4.10
C GLU A 57 5.08 -16.12 -3.94
N TYR A 58 5.47 -15.04 -4.61
CA TYR A 58 4.72 -13.79 -4.56
C TYR A 58 4.49 -13.15 -5.93
N LYS A 59 3.37 -12.43 -6.04
CA LYS A 59 3.08 -11.54 -7.16
C LYS A 59 2.95 -10.11 -6.66
N TYR A 60 3.46 -9.17 -7.46
CA TYR A 60 3.23 -7.76 -7.19
C TYR A 60 1.82 -7.37 -7.63
N LYS A 61 1.03 -6.87 -6.69
CA LYS A 61 -0.19 -6.13 -7.02
C LYS A 61 0.05 -4.65 -6.91
N THR A 62 -0.52 -3.91 -7.87
CA THR A 62 -0.40 -2.46 -7.96
C THR A 62 -1.76 -1.87 -8.25
N VAL A 63 -2.16 -0.86 -7.48
CA VAL A 63 -3.33 -0.03 -7.76
C VAL A 63 -2.88 1.38 -8.06
N VAL A 64 -3.39 1.93 -9.15
CA VAL A 64 -3.12 3.31 -9.57
C VAL A 64 -4.43 4.04 -9.79
N ARG A 65 -4.52 5.27 -9.28
CA ARG A 65 -5.65 6.16 -9.47
C ARG A 65 -5.16 7.54 -9.88
N SER A 66 -5.63 8.00 -11.04
CA SER A 66 -5.32 9.33 -11.55
C SER A 66 -6.01 10.40 -10.70
N ILE A 67 -5.26 11.46 -10.38
CA ILE A 67 -5.80 12.64 -9.70
C ILE A 67 -6.70 13.43 -10.65
N SER A 68 -6.35 13.54 -11.94
CA SER A 68 -7.16 14.27 -12.93
C SER A 68 -8.54 13.63 -13.11
N LYS A 69 -8.62 12.29 -13.06
CA LYS A 69 -9.89 11.56 -13.25
C LYS A 69 -10.79 11.52 -12.01
N TYR A 70 -10.23 11.32 -10.82
CA TYR A 70 -11.01 11.07 -9.59
C TYR A 70 -10.98 12.21 -8.58
N GLY A 71 -10.15 13.23 -8.80
CA GLY A 71 -9.84 14.26 -7.80
C GLY A 71 -8.84 13.77 -6.76
N LYS A 72 -8.10 14.70 -6.13
CA LYS A 72 -6.99 14.40 -5.22
C LYS A 72 -7.41 13.52 -4.04
N LEU A 73 -8.49 13.90 -3.34
CA LEU A 73 -8.95 13.20 -2.15
C LEU A 73 -9.47 11.79 -2.47
N ALA A 74 -10.35 11.66 -3.47
CA ALA A 74 -10.92 10.37 -3.84
C ALA A 74 -9.87 9.42 -4.44
N ALA A 75 -8.94 9.91 -5.26
CA ALA A 75 -7.83 9.09 -5.74
C ALA A 75 -6.94 8.57 -4.60
N TYR A 76 -6.65 9.43 -3.60
CA TYR A 76 -5.92 9.04 -2.40
C TYR A 76 -6.70 7.99 -1.60
N MET A 77 -7.96 8.26 -1.26
CA MET A 77 -8.79 7.36 -0.44
C MET A 77 -8.96 5.98 -1.07
N GLN A 78 -9.24 5.91 -2.38
CA GLN A 78 -9.37 4.63 -3.09
C GLN A 78 -8.05 3.84 -3.07
N THR A 79 -6.93 4.53 -3.23
CA THR A 79 -5.61 3.89 -3.24
C THR A 79 -5.20 3.43 -1.84
N LYS A 80 -5.46 4.25 -0.81
CA LYS A 80 -5.22 3.91 0.60
C LYS A 80 -6.08 2.74 1.04
N LYS A 81 -7.38 2.74 0.70
CA LYS A 81 -8.30 1.64 0.99
C LYS A 81 -7.81 0.31 0.43
N ALA A 82 -7.33 0.29 -0.82
CA ALA A 82 -6.79 -0.92 -1.44
C ALA A 82 -5.56 -1.44 -0.69
N LEU A 83 -4.67 -0.55 -0.25
CA LEU A 83 -3.47 -0.90 0.50
C LEU A 83 -3.77 -1.40 1.91
N LEU A 84 -4.75 -0.78 2.59
CA LEU A 84 -5.21 -1.21 3.91
C LEU A 84 -5.88 -2.59 3.85
N GLU A 85 -6.74 -2.82 2.86
CA GLU A 85 -7.39 -4.13 2.66
C GLU A 85 -6.36 -5.23 2.41
N ALA A 86 -5.34 -4.95 1.59
CA ALA A 86 -4.23 -5.88 1.32
C ALA A 86 -3.42 -6.25 2.56
N HIS A 87 -3.47 -5.41 3.60
CA HIS A 87 -2.72 -5.60 4.84
C HIS A 87 -3.63 -5.71 6.07
N LYS A 88 -4.92 -6.06 5.90
CA LYS A 88 -5.90 -6.11 7.00
C LYS A 88 -5.45 -6.98 8.18
N ASP A 89 -4.89 -8.15 7.89
CA ASP A 89 -4.40 -9.09 8.91
C ASP A 89 -3.12 -8.60 9.61
N ASN A 90 -2.51 -7.53 9.09
CA ASN A 90 -1.29 -6.93 9.58
C ASN A 90 -1.51 -5.55 10.21
N LEU A 91 -2.73 -5.00 10.21
CA LEU A 91 -2.97 -3.65 10.70
C LEU A 91 -2.56 -3.49 12.16
N GLU A 92 -2.90 -4.46 13.01
CA GLU A 92 -2.55 -4.39 14.44
C GLU A 92 -1.03 -4.37 14.68
N ILE A 93 -0.26 -5.20 13.96
CA ILE A 93 1.19 -5.23 14.11
C ILE A 93 1.83 -3.97 13.52
N LEU A 94 1.27 -3.44 12.43
CA LEU A 94 1.71 -2.18 11.83
C LEU A 94 1.46 -0.99 12.76
N THR A 95 0.32 -0.94 13.43
CA THR A 95 0.02 0.08 14.46
C THR A 95 0.92 -0.08 15.68
N PHE A 96 1.16 -1.31 16.15
CA PHE A 96 2.11 -1.56 17.25
C PHE A 96 3.53 -1.09 16.93
N MET A 97 3.94 -1.22 15.67
CA MET A 97 5.24 -0.74 15.18
C MET A 97 5.28 0.77 14.90
N GLY A 98 4.17 1.50 15.05
CA GLY A 98 4.08 2.92 14.71
C GLY A 98 4.12 3.22 13.21
N ARG A 99 3.89 2.23 12.35
CA ARG A 99 3.87 2.37 10.88
C ARG A 99 2.51 2.76 10.31
N LEU A 100 1.49 2.73 11.16
CA LEU A 100 0.12 3.13 10.87
C LEU A 100 -0.41 3.89 12.09
N ASN A 101 -0.85 5.13 11.90
CA ASN A 101 -1.45 5.90 12.98
C ASN A 101 -2.86 5.37 13.25
N SER A 102 -3.24 5.27 14.52
CA SER A 102 -4.60 4.84 14.92
C SER A 102 -5.70 5.76 14.41
N ILE A 103 -5.37 7.00 14.05
CA ILE A 103 -6.29 7.98 13.45
C ILE A 103 -6.67 7.56 12.01
N ASP A 104 -5.81 6.86 11.30
CA ASP A 104 -6.04 6.42 9.91
C ASP A 104 -7.01 5.21 9.80
N LEU A 105 -7.39 4.62 10.94
CA LEU A 105 -8.23 3.43 11.04
C LEU A 105 -9.68 3.73 11.48
N LYS A 106 -9.98 4.96 11.89
CA LYS A 106 -11.31 5.38 12.36
C LYS A 106 -12.16 6.00 11.25
#